data_AF-A0A931FUN0-F1
#
_entry.id   AF-A0A931FUN0-F1
#
_cell.length_a   1.000
_cell.length_b   1.000
_cell.length_c   1.000
_cell.angle_alpha   90.00
_cell.angle_beta   90.00
_cell.angle_gamma   90.00
#
_symmetry.space_group_name_H-M   'P 1'
#
loop_
_entity.id
_entity.type
_entity.pdbx_description
1 polymer ?
#
loop_
_entity_poly.entity_id
_entity_poly.type
_entity_poly.pdbx_seq_one_letter_code
_entity_poly.pdbx_strand_id
1 'polypeptide(L)'
;MKYAPAISSILSPDYLAGFAVDHYGFDRNTTCRILKTGINHSYLITTSDGKFVLRVYCLGWRTESEIREELQLLEYLDENGILVSYPIKDCDGNYINRITAFEGERFAVLFSFAEGESVRVPSEEVSYQLGVTMARMHQLTIGRTVKRENYDANTLVSWAFASARSHFPGPSAEMQYFERANSIISSEFEKADSKALRYGIVHLDLWYENMKVKNGSEITIFDFDNCGNGWLFLDIAYSLMTLYRNEPSKEGFEAKRAAFYRGYESIASILEEEKRLIPYGGLAIWLHYTGIHVQRFDDFSNQFLSQEFLKYWIQTANRWMEFNKIKI
;
A
#
# COMPACT_ATOMS: atom_id res chain seq x y z
N MET A 1 4.67 38.25 -7.88
CA MET A 1 5.20 36.95 -7.43
C MET A 1 6.66 36.86 -7.86
N LYS A 2 7.58 36.42 -6.98
CA LYS A 2 9.01 36.30 -7.30
C LYS A 2 9.38 34.99 -8.03
N TYR A 3 8.51 33.98 -7.99
CA TYR A 3 8.71 32.68 -8.64
C TYR A 3 7.40 32.21 -9.29
N ALA A 4 7.52 31.36 -10.31
CA ALA A 4 6.39 30.64 -10.88
C ALA A 4 5.89 29.57 -9.89
N PRO A 5 4.57 29.38 -9.72
CA PRO A 5 4.04 28.28 -8.91
C PRO A 5 4.50 26.91 -9.43
N ALA A 6 4.93 26.04 -8.53
CA ALA A 6 5.22 24.64 -8.84
C ALA A 6 3.98 23.77 -8.56
N ILE A 7 3.76 22.75 -9.39
CA ILE A 7 2.71 21.74 -9.17
C ILE A 7 3.18 20.69 -8.15
N SER A 8 4.46 20.32 -8.20
CA SER A 8 5.13 19.41 -7.28
C SER A 8 6.63 19.70 -7.32
N SER A 9 7.33 19.60 -6.20
CA SER A 9 8.79 19.69 -6.14
C SER A 9 9.44 18.43 -5.53
N ILE A 10 10.61 18.07 -6.05
CA ILE A 10 11.49 17.10 -5.41
C ILE A 10 12.46 17.89 -4.56
N LEU A 11 12.36 17.73 -3.24
CA LEU A 11 13.23 18.44 -2.31
C LEU A 11 14.66 17.90 -2.42
N SER A 12 15.63 18.83 -2.31
CA SER A 12 17.06 18.51 -2.41
C SER A 12 17.49 17.54 -1.30
N PRO A 13 18.20 16.45 -1.61
CA PRO A 13 18.77 15.58 -0.60
C PRO A 13 19.68 16.33 0.38
N ASP A 14 20.51 17.26 -0.10
CA ASP A 14 21.41 18.03 0.77
C ASP A 14 20.64 18.89 1.79
N TYR A 15 19.53 19.49 1.35
CA TYR A 15 18.63 20.22 2.24
C TYR A 15 18.02 19.29 3.30
N LEU A 16 17.57 18.10 2.89
CA LEU A 16 16.95 17.13 3.79
C LEU A 16 17.96 16.47 4.74
N ALA A 17 19.23 16.35 4.36
CA ALA A 17 20.29 15.94 5.27
C ALA A 17 20.48 16.97 6.39
N GLY A 18 20.56 18.26 6.04
CA GLY A 18 20.61 19.35 7.02
C GLY A 18 19.38 19.39 7.93
N PHE A 19 18.19 19.25 7.34
CA PHE A 19 16.94 19.13 8.09
C PHE A 19 16.97 17.97 9.10
N ALA A 20 17.49 16.80 8.71
CA ALA A 20 17.59 15.65 9.60
C ALA A 20 18.58 15.89 10.76
N VAL A 21 19.71 16.56 10.50
CA VAL A 21 20.66 16.98 11.53
C VAL A 21 20.00 17.94 12.52
N ASP A 22 19.32 18.97 12.03
CA ASP A 22 18.76 20.03 12.85
C ASP A 22 17.57 19.56 13.70
N HIS A 23 16.68 18.74 13.14
CA HIS A 23 15.45 18.30 13.83
C HIS A 23 15.62 17.03 14.65
N TYR A 24 16.46 16.08 14.22
CA TYR A 24 16.62 14.79 14.90
C TYR A 24 17.95 14.67 15.68
N GLY A 25 18.79 15.71 15.64
CA GLY A 25 20.05 15.74 16.38
C GLY A 25 21.10 14.76 15.84
N PHE A 26 20.96 14.34 14.58
CA PHE A 26 21.93 13.47 13.93
C PHE A 26 23.27 14.16 13.68
N ASP A 27 24.31 13.35 13.44
CA ASP A 27 25.66 13.85 13.25
C ASP A 27 25.83 14.62 11.93
N ARG A 28 26.83 15.51 11.86
CA ARG A 28 27.08 16.37 10.69
C ARG A 28 27.50 15.62 9.41
N ASN A 29 27.90 14.36 9.51
CA ASN A 29 28.21 13.53 8.35
C ASN A 29 26.97 12.80 7.81
N THR A 30 25.78 13.10 8.35
CA THR A 30 24.51 12.59 7.83
C THR A 30 24.40 12.85 6.34
N THR A 31 24.07 11.81 5.58
CA THR A 31 23.83 11.89 4.14
C THR A 31 22.39 11.54 3.83
N CYS A 32 21.88 12.09 2.72
CA CYS A 32 20.54 11.84 2.24
C CYS A 32 20.59 11.45 0.76
N ARG A 33 19.77 10.47 0.37
CA ARG A 33 19.58 10.06 -1.04
C ARG A 33 18.12 9.78 -1.33
N ILE A 34 17.67 10.07 -2.55
CA ILE A 34 16.32 9.71 -2.98
C ILE A 34 16.24 8.18 -3.10
N LEU A 35 15.23 7.58 -2.47
CA LEU A 35 14.90 6.15 -2.64
C LEU A 35 13.83 5.95 -3.71
N LYS A 36 12.72 6.69 -3.58
CA LYS A 36 11.55 6.56 -4.44
C LYS A 36 10.80 7.89 -4.50
N THR A 37 10.37 8.26 -5.69
CA THR A 37 9.45 9.37 -5.93
C THR A 37 8.20 8.83 -6.62
N GLY A 38 7.02 9.34 -6.26
CA GLY A 38 5.75 8.91 -6.84
C GLY A 38 4.57 9.57 -6.12
N ILE A 39 3.86 8.80 -5.29
CA ILE A 39 2.80 9.32 -4.43
C ILE A 39 3.40 10.19 -3.32
N ASN A 40 4.30 9.61 -2.52
CA ASN A 40 5.15 10.32 -1.57
C ASN A 40 6.62 10.30 -2.05
N HIS A 41 7.46 11.18 -1.50
CA HIS A 41 8.90 11.16 -1.74
C HIS A 41 9.62 10.55 -0.55
N SER A 42 10.28 9.42 -0.76
CA SER A 42 11.03 8.70 0.28
C SER A 42 12.52 8.90 0.08
N TYR A 43 13.20 9.26 1.16
CA TYR A 43 14.63 9.56 1.18
C TYR A 43 15.33 8.66 2.21
N LEU A 44 16.44 8.05 1.81
CA LEU A 44 17.34 7.33 2.70
C LEU A 44 18.21 8.34 3.45
N ILE A 45 18.06 8.39 4.76
CA ILE A 45 18.96 9.10 5.66
C ILE A 45 19.97 8.08 6.20
N THR A 46 21.27 8.38 6.07
CA THR A 46 22.34 7.54 6.62
C THR A 46 23.17 8.38 7.59
N THR A 47 23.28 7.91 8.83
CA THR A 47 23.94 8.57 9.96
C THR A 47 25.03 7.65 10.53
N SER A 48 25.77 8.08 11.54
CA SER A 48 26.64 7.20 12.32
C SER A 48 25.90 6.07 13.04
N ASP A 49 24.63 6.30 13.40
CA ASP A 49 23.85 5.42 14.27
C ASP A 49 23.00 4.43 13.48
N GLY A 50 22.87 4.63 12.18
CA GLY A 50 22.13 3.74 11.29
C GLY A 50 21.46 4.44 10.12
N LYS A 51 20.52 3.72 9.52
CA LYS A 51 19.73 4.15 8.38
C LYS A 51 18.29 4.46 8.82
N PHE A 52 17.69 5.41 8.13
CA PHE A 52 16.30 5.82 8.33
C PHE A 52 15.66 6.18 7.00
N VAL A 53 14.33 6.22 6.96
CA VAL A 53 13.58 6.69 5.78
C VAL A 53 12.82 7.94 6.15
N LEU A 54 13.18 9.07 5.54
CA LEU A 54 12.40 10.30 5.62
C LEU A 54 11.36 10.29 4.50
N ARG A 55 10.07 10.23 4.86
CA ARG A 55 8.97 10.39 3.91
C ARG A 55 8.51 11.83 3.93
N VAL A 56 8.50 12.46 2.76
CA VAL A 56 7.90 13.78 2.53
C VAL A 56 6.61 13.58 1.75
N TYR A 57 5.48 13.82 2.42
CA TYR A 57 4.15 13.70 1.83
C TYR A 57 3.94 14.75 0.76
N CYS A 58 3.28 14.38 -0.34
CA CYS A 58 2.96 15.35 -1.37
C CYS A 58 1.85 16.31 -0.92
N LEU A 59 1.93 17.56 -1.40
CA LEU A 59 0.98 18.61 -1.03
C LEU A 59 -0.45 18.16 -1.35
N GLY A 60 -1.34 18.28 -0.35
CA GLY A 60 -2.75 17.94 -0.48
C GLY A 60 -3.05 16.44 -0.57
N TRP A 61 -2.06 15.55 -0.45
CA TRP A 61 -2.28 14.09 -0.53
C TRP A 61 -2.86 13.50 0.76
N ARG A 62 -2.37 13.97 1.91
CA ARG A 62 -2.83 13.59 3.24
C ARG A 62 -2.95 14.82 4.11
N THR A 63 -4.00 14.86 4.92
CA THR A 63 -4.11 15.82 6.02
C THR A 63 -3.22 15.39 7.18
N GLU A 64 -2.85 16.34 8.04
CA GLU A 64 -2.08 16.02 9.25
C GLU A 64 -2.81 15.04 10.17
N SER A 65 -4.15 15.13 10.25
CA SER A 65 -4.95 14.21 11.06
C SER A 65 -4.87 12.79 10.54
N GLU A 66 -4.90 12.59 9.23
CA GLU A 66 -4.77 11.27 8.62
C GLU A 66 -3.39 10.67 8.84
N ILE A 67 -2.33 11.48 8.69
CA ILE A 67 -0.96 11.05 8.98
C ILE A 67 -0.88 10.62 10.44
N ARG A 68 -1.42 11.41 11.36
CA ARG A 68 -1.40 11.10 12.80
C ARG A 68 -2.06 9.74 13.12
N GLU A 69 -3.14 9.40 12.44
CA GLU A 69 -3.84 8.12 12.63
C GLU A 69 -3.03 6.94 12.06
N GLU A 70 -2.32 7.13 10.94
CA GLU A 70 -1.31 6.15 10.44
C GLU A 70 -0.21 5.93 11.48
N LEU A 71 0.33 7.01 12.06
CA LEU A 71 1.43 6.91 13.01
C LEU A 71 1.02 6.22 14.31
N GLN A 72 -0.18 6.50 14.82
CA GLN A 72 -0.72 5.83 16.00
C GLN A 72 -0.93 4.32 15.77
N LEU A 73 -1.35 3.93 14.57
CA LEU A 73 -1.44 2.52 14.19
C LEU A 73 -0.05 1.87 14.19
N LEU A 74 0.96 2.52 13.60
CA LEU A 74 2.33 2.00 13.55
C LEU A 74 2.94 1.85 14.93
N GLU A 75 2.78 2.84 15.82
CA GLU A 75 3.21 2.73 17.23
C GLU A 75 2.53 1.54 17.92
N TYR A 76 1.21 1.40 17.78
CA TYR A 76 0.46 0.30 18.37
C TYR A 76 0.92 -1.08 17.85
N LEU A 77 1.20 -1.20 16.56
CA LEU A 77 1.68 -2.45 15.96
C LEU A 77 3.09 -2.81 16.45
N ASP A 78 3.99 -1.83 16.51
CA ASP A 78 5.36 -2.01 17.01
C ASP A 78 5.39 -2.40 18.50
N GLU A 79 4.63 -1.70 19.33
CA GLU A 79 4.48 -2.00 20.78
C GLU A 79 3.93 -3.41 21.04
N ASN A 80 3.16 -3.96 20.09
CA ASN A 80 2.61 -5.31 20.17
C ASN A 80 3.42 -6.35 19.37
N GLY A 81 4.66 -6.00 18.98
CA GLY A 81 5.64 -6.92 18.43
C GLY A 81 5.44 -7.29 16.95
N ILE A 82 4.67 -6.51 16.20
CA ILE A 82 4.65 -6.61 14.73
C ILE A 82 5.81 -5.79 14.20
N LEU A 83 6.69 -6.41 13.41
CA LEU A 83 7.79 -5.69 12.76
C LEU A 83 7.23 -4.76 11.68
N VAL A 84 7.23 -3.47 11.98
CA VAL A 84 6.86 -2.39 11.06
C VAL A 84 7.95 -1.33 11.00
N SER A 85 7.99 -0.57 9.90
CA SER A 85 8.73 0.70 9.85
C SER A 85 7.98 1.73 10.69
N TYR A 86 8.39 1.86 11.96
CA TYR A 86 7.77 2.72 12.95
C TYR A 86 8.26 4.17 12.84
N PRO A 87 7.43 5.17 13.19
CA PRO A 87 7.82 6.57 13.15
C PRO A 87 8.79 6.93 14.28
N ILE A 88 9.66 7.90 14.04
CA ILE A 88 10.67 8.39 14.98
C ILE A 88 10.36 9.83 15.32
N LYS A 89 10.38 10.16 16.61
CA LYS A 89 10.20 11.52 17.12
C LYS A 89 11.44 12.37 16.83
N ASP A 90 11.23 13.64 16.52
CA ASP A 90 12.28 14.65 16.51
C ASP A 90 12.73 15.03 17.93
N CYS A 91 13.73 15.91 18.05
CA CYS A 91 14.26 16.37 19.33
C CYS A 91 13.22 17.11 20.20
N ASP A 92 12.16 17.63 19.60
CA ASP A 92 11.05 18.30 20.29
C ASP A 92 9.92 17.32 20.67
N GLY A 93 10.07 16.03 20.34
CA GLY A 93 9.10 14.98 20.65
C GLY A 93 7.94 14.87 19.64
N ASN A 94 8.04 15.53 18.49
CA ASN A 94 7.02 15.50 17.44
C ASN A 94 7.34 14.45 16.38
N TYR A 95 6.31 13.81 15.84
CA TYR A 95 6.45 12.91 14.69
C TYR A 95 6.33 13.60 13.34
N ILE A 96 5.45 14.59 13.25
CA ILE A 96 5.10 15.26 12.00
C ILE A 96 5.78 16.61 11.96
N ASN A 97 6.72 16.76 11.03
CA ASN A 97 7.38 18.02 10.74
C ASN A 97 6.77 18.70 9.52
N ARG A 98 6.91 20.02 9.42
CA ARG A 98 6.44 20.84 8.30
C ARG A 98 7.62 21.39 7.52
N ILE A 99 7.58 21.27 6.19
CA ILE A 99 8.58 21.79 5.27
C ILE A 99 7.91 22.75 4.30
N THR A 100 8.38 23.98 4.25
CA THR A 100 7.94 24.97 3.25
C THR A 100 8.59 24.69 1.90
N ALA A 101 7.86 24.05 0.99
CA ALA A 101 8.27 23.83 -0.39
C ALA A 101 7.77 24.94 -1.32
N PHE A 102 8.22 24.95 -2.58
CA PHE A 102 7.83 25.97 -3.56
C PHE A 102 6.32 25.93 -3.89
N GLU A 103 5.72 24.75 -3.86
CA GLU A 103 4.29 24.53 -4.08
C GLU A 103 3.43 24.81 -2.84
N GLY A 104 4.02 24.82 -1.64
CA GLY A 104 3.30 24.98 -0.38
C GLY A 104 3.92 24.19 0.78
N GLU A 105 3.24 24.19 1.92
CA GLU A 105 3.66 23.44 3.11
C GLU A 105 3.43 21.94 2.92
N ARG A 106 4.44 21.13 3.21
CA ARG A 106 4.41 19.67 3.14
C ARG A 106 4.75 19.05 4.48
N PHE A 107 4.18 17.88 4.74
CA PHE A 107 4.49 17.11 5.94
C PHE A 107 5.68 16.17 5.70
N ALA A 108 6.53 16.01 6.71
CA ALA A 108 7.64 15.07 6.71
C ALA A 108 7.66 14.24 8.00
N VAL A 109 7.87 12.93 7.87
CA VAL A 109 7.97 11.98 8.99
C VAL A 109 9.17 11.10 8.76
N LEU A 110 10.00 10.92 9.80
CA LEU A 110 11.12 9.99 9.79
C LEU A 110 10.65 8.62 10.31
N PHE A 111 11.02 7.57 9.60
CA PHE A 111 10.71 6.20 9.95
C PHE A 111 11.99 5.36 10.13
N SER A 112 11.89 4.32 10.96
CA SER A 112 12.94 3.32 11.09
C SER A 112 13.18 2.58 9.76
N PHE A 113 14.43 2.25 9.47
CA PHE A 113 14.77 1.53 8.25
C PHE A 113 14.44 0.05 8.38
N ALA A 114 13.62 -0.47 7.47
CA ALA A 114 13.35 -1.90 7.36
C ALA A 114 14.59 -2.61 6.79
N GLU A 115 15.24 -3.43 7.62
CA GLU A 115 16.40 -4.23 7.24
C GLU A 115 16.01 -5.45 6.38
N GLY A 116 16.94 -5.91 5.55
CA GLY A 116 16.74 -7.07 4.68
C GLY A 116 16.44 -6.72 3.22
N GLU A 117 15.87 -7.67 2.49
CA GLU A 117 15.73 -7.60 1.03
C GLU A 117 14.27 -7.63 0.57
N SER A 118 14.00 -7.00 -0.57
CA SER A 118 12.69 -7.15 -1.23
C SER A 118 12.71 -8.41 -2.09
N VAL A 119 11.87 -9.39 -1.72
CA VAL A 119 11.80 -10.69 -2.40
C VAL A 119 10.60 -10.73 -3.33
N ARG A 120 10.81 -10.41 -4.60
CA ARG A 120 9.74 -10.32 -5.62
C ARG A 120 8.95 -11.62 -5.81
N VAL A 121 9.65 -12.76 -5.75
CA VAL A 121 9.06 -14.09 -5.85
C VAL A 121 9.44 -14.85 -4.58
N PRO A 122 8.62 -14.76 -3.51
CA PRO A 122 8.95 -15.38 -2.23
C PRO A 122 9.02 -16.91 -2.34
N SER A 123 9.79 -17.53 -1.45
CA SER A 123 9.73 -18.98 -1.25
C SER A 123 8.43 -19.37 -0.53
N GLU A 124 8.11 -20.66 -0.46
CA GLU A 124 7.00 -21.15 0.35
C GLU A 124 7.17 -20.77 1.82
N GLU A 125 8.40 -20.81 2.35
CA GLU A 125 8.70 -20.41 3.73
C GLU A 125 8.39 -18.92 3.97
N VAL A 126 8.88 -18.04 3.10
CA VAL A 126 8.56 -16.60 3.20
C VAL A 126 7.06 -16.36 3.04
N SER A 127 6.38 -17.13 2.18
CA SER A 127 4.92 -17.03 2.01
C SER A 127 4.16 -17.45 3.27
N TYR A 128 4.61 -18.52 3.94
CA TYR A 128 4.10 -18.95 5.24
C TYR A 128 4.28 -17.85 6.30
N GLN A 129 5.49 -17.29 6.42
CA GLN A 129 5.76 -16.21 7.37
C GLN A 129 4.96 -14.95 7.09
N LEU A 130 4.67 -14.65 5.81
CA LEU A 130 3.80 -13.54 5.43
C LEU A 130 2.37 -13.78 5.92
N GLY A 131 1.87 -15.01 5.77
CA GLY A 131 0.58 -15.42 6.33
C GLY A 131 0.52 -15.24 7.84
N VAL A 132 1.54 -15.71 8.57
CA VAL A 132 1.66 -15.54 10.03
C VAL A 132 1.66 -14.06 10.42
N THR A 133 2.50 -13.25 9.77
CA THR A 133 2.67 -11.82 10.07
C THR A 133 1.37 -11.06 9.85
N MET A 134 0.71 -11.28 8.71
CA MET A 134 -0.57 -10.66 8.40
C MET A 134 -1.67 -11.09 9.37
N ALA A 135 -1.74 -12.37 9.73
CA ALA A 135 -2.74 -12.85 10.69
C ALA A 135 -2.54 -12.24 12.08
N ARG A 136 -1.29 -12.08 12.54
CA ARG A 136 -0.99 -11.39 13.81
C ARG A 136 -1.40 -9.91 13.77
N MET A 137 -1.07 -9.20 12.69
CA MET A 137 -1.51 -7.82 12.47
C MET A 137 -3.05 -7.73 12.53
N HIS A 138 -3.74 -8.59 11.79
CA HIS A 138 -5.21 -8.66 11.77
C HIS A 138 -5.84 -8.98 13.13
N GLN A 139 -5.21 -9.83 13.95
CA GLN A 139 -5.69 -10.08 15.32
C GLN A 139 -5.58 -8.85 16.21
N LEU A 140 -4.60 -7.98 15.98
CA LEU A 140 -4.45 -6.73 16.73
C LEU A 140 -5.43 -5.64 16.28
N THR A 141 -5.81 -5.65 15.00
CA THR A 141 -6.65 -4.61 14.38
C THR A 141 -8.13 -4.98 14.26
N ILE A 142 -8.51 -6.25 14.44
CA ILE A 142 -9.91 -6.68 14.39
C ILE A 142 -10.77 -5.91 15.40
N GLY A 143 -11.91 -5.39 14.94
CA GLY A 143 -12.82 -4.58 15.75
C GLY A 143 -12.30 -3.17 16.10
N ARG A 144 -11.11 -2.79 15.63
CA ARG A 144 -10.59 -1.41 15.74
C ARG A 144 -10.86 -0.63 14.48
N THR A 145 -10.82 0.69 14.60
CA THR A 145 -10.91 1.62 13.48
C THR A 145 -9.90 2.76 13.64
N VAL A 146 -9.54 3.36 12.52
CA VAL A 146 -8.76 4.60 12.41
C VAL A 146 -9.59 5.65 11.68
N LYS A 147 -9.31 6.94 11.90
CA LYS A 147 -9.96 8.03 11.13
C LYS A 147 -9.32 8.17 9.74
N ARG A 148 -9.52 7.12 8.93
CA ARG A 148 -9.09 6.97 7.54
C ARG A 148 -10.26 6.43 6.72
N GLU A 149 -10.02 6.13 5.46
CA GLU A 149 -11.06 5.66 4.54
C GLU A 149 -11.73 4.37 5.03
N ASN A 150 -13.02 4.23 4.77
CA ASN A 150 -13.74 2.97 4.95
C ASN A 150 -13.84 2.28 3.59
N TYR A 151 -13.26 1.09 3.49
CA TYR A 151 -13.15 0.34 2.26
C TYR A 151 -14.37 -0.53 2.00
N ASP A 152 -15.10 -0.18 0.95
CA ASP A 152 -16.22 -0.92 0.37
C ASP A 152 -16.10 -0.90 -1.17
N ALA A 153 -17.11 -1.42 -1.87
CA ALA A 153 -17.11 -1.40 -3.33
C ALA A 153 -17.05 0.03 -3.91
N ASN A 154 -17.65 1.02 -3.24
CA ASN A 154 -17.65 2.39 -3.73
C ASN A 154 -16.29 3.06 -3.62
N THR A 155 -15.61 2.90 -2.48
CA THR A 155 -14.30 3.50 -2.18
C THR A 155 -13.13 2.67 -2.72
N LEU A 156 -13.38 1.45 -3.19
CA LEU A 156 -12.39 0.65 -3.94
C LEU A 156 -12.56 0.80 -5.45
N VAL A 157 -13.73 0.47 -6.00
CA VAL A 157 -13.88 0.29 -7.46
C VAL A 157 -14.78 1.33 -8.14
N SER A 158 -15.88 1.77 -7.53
CA SER A 158 -16.81 2.72 -8.20
C SER A 158 -16.16 4.07 -8.47
N TRP A 159 -15.46 4.64 -7.49
CA TRP A 159 -14.74 5.91 -7.65
C TRP A 159 -13.63 5.79 -8.70
N ALA A 160 -12.89 4.68 -8.69
CA ALA A 160 -11.78 4.44 -9.60
C ALA A 160 -12.27 4.27 -11.04
N PHE A 161 -13.41 3.60 -11.24
CA PHE A 161 -14.07 3.54 -12.54
C PHE A 161 -14.50 4.92 -13.03
N ALA A 162 -15.11 5.73 -12.17
CA ALA A 162 -15.51 7.10 -12.52
C ALA A 162 -14.30 7.97 -12.92
N SER A 163 -13.20 7.86 -12.17
CA SER A 163 -11.93 8.54 -12.46
C SER A 163 -11.33 8.06 -13.78
N ALA A 164 -11.19 6.75 -13.99
CA ALA A 164 -10.69 6.17 -15.24
C ALA A 164 -11.53 6.58 -16.45
N ARG A 165 -12.87 6.61 -16.32
CA ARG A 165 -13.79 7.04 -17.39
C ARG A 165 -13.62 8.52 -17.75
N SER A 166 -13.23 9.37 -16.80
CA SER A 166 -12.96 10.79 -17.08
C SER A 166 -11.69 10.98 -17.93
N HIS A 167 -10.69 10.11 -17.75
CA HIS A 167 -9.41 10.17 -18.44
C HIS A 167 -9.39 9.41 -19.77
N PHE A 168 -10.05 8.25 -19.83
CA PHE A 168 -10.14 7.41 -21.03
C PHE A 168 -11.55 7.54 -21.66
N PRO A 169 -11.84 8.62 -22.40
CA PRO A 169 -13.16 8.83 -22.97
C PRO A 169 -13.43 7.86 -24.13
N GLY A 170 -14.61 7.26 -24.12
CA GLY A 170 -15.12 6.40 -25.20
C GLY A 170 -15.11 4.91 -24.88
N PRO A 171 -15.89 4.11 -25.64
CA PRO A 171 -15.99 2.67 -25.40
C PRO A 171 -14.74 1.94 -25.89
N SER A 172 -13.84 1.56 -24.97
CA SER A 172 -12.80 0.54 -25.21
C SER A 172 -13.18 -0.80 -24.58
N ALA A 173 -12.57 -1.89 -25.05
CA ALA A 173 -12.79 -3.21 -24.46
C ALA A 173 -12.37 -3.24 -22.98
N GLU A 174 -11.30 -2.51 -22.65
CA GLU A 174 -10.75 -2.34 -21.32
C GLU A 174 -11.71 -1.56 -20.39
N MET A 175 -12.29 -0.46 -20.86
CA MET A 175 -13.26 0.31 -20.06
C MET A 175 -14.59 -0.44 -19.89
N GLN A 176 -15.04 -1.19 -20.90
CA GLN A 176 -16.20 -2.09 -20.76
C GLN A 176 -15.93 -3.22 -19.77
N TYR A 177 -14.70 -3.76 -19.74
CA TYR A 177 -14.29 -4.73 -18.72
C TYR A 177 -14.34 -4.10 -17.33
N PHE A 178 -13.77 -2.90 -17.15
CA PHE A 178 -13.79 -2.18 -15.87
C PHE A 178 -15.24 -1.96 -15.41
N GLU A 179 -16.14 -1.52 -16.29
CA GLU A 179 -17.56 -1.33 -15.97
C GLU A 179 -18.24 -2.63 -15.48
N ARG A 180 -17.98 -3.76 -16.15
CA ARG A 180 -18.49 -5.07 -15.72
C ARG A 180 -17.87 -5.52 -14.40
N ALA A 181 -16.56 -5.33 -14.23
CA ALA A 181 -15.85 -5.62 -12.98
C ALA A 181 -16.45 -4.84 -11.81
N ASN A 182 -16.67 -3.54 -12.00
CA ASN A 182 -17.31 -2.66 -11.03
C ASN A 182 -18.69 -3.19 -10.60
N SER A 183 -19.51 -3.58 -11.59
CA SER A 183 -20.85 -4.12 -11.34
C SER A 183 -20.82 -5.45 -10.58
N ILE A 184 -19.92 -6.37 -10.97
CA ILE A 184 -19.78 -7.69 -10.33
C ILE A 184 -19.23 -7.56 -8.92
N ILE A 185 -18.18 -6.77 -8.70
CA ILE A 185 -17.61 -6.54 -7.36
C ILE A 185 -18.67 -5.95 -6.43
N SER A 186 -19.38 -4.92 -6.89
CA SER A 186 -20.45 -4.29 -6.10
C SER A 186 -21.52 -5.32 -5.71
N SER A 187 -21.96 -6.15 -6.66
CA SER A 187 -22.95 -7.19 -6.40
C SER A 187 -22.46 -8.26 -5.41
N GLU A 188 -21.20 -8.69 -5.51
CA GLU A 188 -20.64 -9.73 -4.63
C GLU A 188 -20.35 -9.22 -3.23
N PHE A 189 -19.96 -7.95 -3.09
CA PHE A 189 -19.80 -7.30 -1.78
C PHE A 189 -21.15 -7.05 -1.12
N GLU A 190 -22.19 -6.67 -1.87
CA GLU A 190 -23.55 -6.50 -1.34
C GLU A 190 -24.16 -7.83 -0.85
N LYS A 191 -23.91 -8.93 -1.57
CA LYS A 191 -24.39 -10.28 -1.17
C LYS A 191 -23.59 -10.91 -0.04
N ALA A 192 -22.47 -10.31 0.35
CA ALA A 192 -21.58 -10.90 1.32
C ALA A 192 -22.27 -11.08 2.68
N ASP A 193 -22.09 -12.24 3.31
CA ASP A 193 -22.53 -12.42 4.69
C ASP A 193 -21.58 -11.69 5.64
N SER A 194 -21.90 -10.43 5.95
CA SER A 194 -21.11 -9.59 6.86
C SER A 194 -20.85 -10.22 8.23
N LYS A 195 -21.69 -11.16 8.71
CA LYS A 195 -21.46 -11.88 9.98
C LYS A 195 -20.36 -12.93 9.87
N ALA A 196 -20.08 -13.40 8.65
CA ALA A 196 -19.02 -14.33 8.33
C ALA A 196 -17.74 -13.62 7.83
N LEU A 197 -17.64 -12.30 8.03
CA LEU A 197 -16.48 -11.49 7.65
C LEU A 197 -15.90 -10.76 8.85
N ARG A 198 -14.57 -10.77 8.96
CA ARG A 198 -13.85 -10.03 9.99
C ARG A 198 -13.58 -8.62 9.48
N TYR A 199 -13.86 -7.63 10.33
CA TYR A 199 -13.66 -6.22 10.02
C TYR A 199 -12.67 -5.59 11.00
N GLY A 200 -11.81 -4.72 10.49
CA GLY A 200 -10.82 -4.01 11.28
C GLY A 200 -10.00 -3.07 10.41
N ILE A 201 -8.78 -2.78 10.84
CA ILE A 201 -7.85 -1.93 10.09
C ILE A 201 -7.06 -2.83 9.11
N VAL A 202 -7.06 -2.43 7.84
CA VAL A 202 -6.35 -3.08 6.72
C VAL A 202 -5.29 -2.15 6.15
N HIS A 203 -4.26 -2.71 5.51
CA HIS A 203 -3.16 -1.97 4.90
C HIS A 203 -3.42 -1.60 3.43
N LEU A 204 -4.15 -2.44 2.68
CA LEU A 204 -4.45 -2.33 1.24
C LEU A 204 -3.29 -2.32 0.24
N ASP A 205 -2.05 -2.47 0.70
CA ASP A 205 -0.87 -2.44 -0.17
C ASP A 205 0.24 -3.38 0.29
N LEU A 206 -0.14 -4.58 0.76
CA LEU A 206 0.82 -5.59 1.23
C LEU A 206 1.33 -6.45 0.07
N TRP A 207 2.52 -6.11 -0.42
CA TRP A 207 3.26 -6.86 -1.45
C TRP A 207 4.77 -6.63 -1.32
N TYR A 208 5.58 -7.30 -2.14
CA TYR A 208 7.05 -7.35 -1.98
C TYR A 208 7.78 -5.99 -2.01
N GLU A 209 7.15 -4.93 -2.54
CA GLU A 209 7.72 -3.58 -2.53
C GLU A 209 7.53 -2.86 -1.19
N ASN A 210 6.56 -3.30 -0.38
CA ASN A 210 6.18 -2.71 0.91
C ASN A 210 6.48 -3.65 2.09
N MET A 211 7.38 -4.62 1.86
CA MET A 211 7.95 -5.46 2.92
C MET A 211 9.42 -5.75 2.65
N LYS A 212 10.18 -5.95 3.73
CA LYS A 212 11.54 -6.50 3.70
C LYS A 212 11.57 -7.83 4.41
N VAL A 213 12.34 -8.76 3.85
CA VAL A 213 12.62 -10.07 4.43
C VAL A 213 14.05 -10.10 4.92
N LYS A 214 14.23 -10.30 6.22
CA LYS A 214 15.53 -10.47 6.86
C LYS A 214 15.66 -11.91 7.34
N ASN A 215 16.87 -12.47 7.23
CA ASN A 215 17.18 -13.85 7.66
C ASN A 215 16.26 -14.93 7.07
N GLY A 216 15.59 -14.65 5.94
CA GLY A 216 14.68 -15.57 5.26
C GLY A 216 13.29 -15.73 5.88
N SER A 217 12.99 -15.09 7.02
CA SER A 217 11.71 -15.29 7.73
C SER A 217 11.17 -14.05 8.46
N GLU A 218 12.02 -13.11 8.86
CA GLU A 218 11.59 -11.89 9.54
C GLU A 218 11.03 -10.90 8.52
N ILE A 219 9.73 -10.63 8.57
CA ILE A 219 9.05 -9.72 7.64
C ILE A 219 8.79 -8.39 8.34
N THR A 220 9.43 -7.33 7.86
CA THR A 220 9.13 -5.96 8.29
C THR A 220 8.24 -5.29 7.24
N ILE A 221 7.07 -4.84 7.66
CA ILE A 221 6.07 -4.18 6.80
C ILE A 221 6.26 -2.67 6.86
N PHE A 222 6.08 -1.97 5.75
CA PHE A 222 6.10 -0.51 5.71
C PHE A 222 5.11 0.01 4.67
N ASP A 223 4.91 1.33 4.65
CA ASP A 223 3.99 2.02 3.74
C ASP A 223 2.49 1.86 4.01
N PHE A 224 2.08 2.20 5.24
CA PHE A 224 0.69 2.25 5.68
C PHE A 224 -0.07 3.51 5.18
N ASP A 225 0.39 4.17 4.12
CA ASP A 225 -0.26 5.37 3.58
C ASP A 225 -1.66 5.09 3.01
N ASN A 226 -1.99 3.83 2.72
CA ASN A 226 -3.33 3.38 2.31
C ASN A 226 -4.06 2.62 3.43
N CYS A 227 -3.61 2.70 4.68
CA CYS A 227 -4.34 2.06 5.76
C CYS A 227 -5.72 2.70 5.96
N GLY A 228 -6.69 1.86 6.32
CA GLY A 228 -8.06 2.26 6.56
C GLY A 228 -8.87 1.11 7.12
N ASN A 229 -10.20 1.24 7.12
CA ASN A 229 -11.08 0.30 7.78
C ASN A 229 -11.80 -0.57 6.74
N GLY A 230 -11.74 -1.89 6.88
CA GLY A 230 -12.30 -2.80 5.89
C GLY A 230 -12.40 -4.23 6.37
N TRP A 231 -12.89 -5.10 5.49
CA TRP A 231 -12.82 -6.53 5.73
C TRP A 231 -11.38 -7.03 5.62
N LEU A 232 -10.93 -7.81 6.60
CA LEU A 232 -9.52 -8.22 6.72
C LEU A 232 -9.05 -9.12 5.55
N PHE A 233 -9.98 -9.75 4.82
CA PHE A 233 -9.62 -10.50 3.62
C PHE A 233 -9.07 -9.62 2.49
N LEU A 234 -9.31 -8.30 2.51
CA LEU A 234 -8.81 -7.37 1.50
C LEU A 234 -7.27 -7.39 1.40
N ASP A 235 -6.58 -7.43 2.55
CA ASP A 235 -5.12 -7.56 2.59
C ASP A 235 -4.65 -8.92 2.04
N ILE A 236 -5.33 -10.00 2.42
CA ILE A 236 -5.06 -11.35 1.87
C ILE A 236 -5.22 -11.35 0.35
N ALA A 237 -6.30 -10.74 -0.13
CA ALA A 237 -6.69 -10.74 -1.52
C ALA A 237 -5.66 -10.02 -2.40
N TYR A 238 -5.20 -8.85 -1.97
CA TYR A 238 -4.18 -8.11 -2.71
C TYR A 238 -2.81 -8.78 -2.66
N SER A 239 -2.39 -9.30 -1.51
CA SER A 239 -1.14 -10.07 -1.40
C SER A 239 -1.13 -11.30 -2.31
N LEU A 240 -2.23 -12.04 -2.39
CA LEU A 240 -2.32 -13.20 -3.28
C LEU A 240 -2.40 -12.81 -4.76
N MET A 241 -3.11 -11.74 -5.11
CA MET A 241 -3.16 -11.27 -6.49
C MET A 241 -1.79 -10.78 -6.98
N THR A 242 -1.06 -10.04 -6.15
CA THR A 242 0.30 -9.57 -6.48
C THR A 242 1.30 -10.73 -6.51
N LEU A 243 1.15 -11.74 -5.64
CA LEU A 243 1.92 -12.98 -5.70
C LEU A 243 1.66 -13.73 -7.02
N TYR A 244 0.40 -13.90 -7.41
CA TYR A 244 0.02 -14.53 -8.67
C TYR A 244 0.62 -13.81 -9.88
N ARG A 245 0.60 -12.47 -9.87
CA ARG A 245 1.20 -11.67 -10.96
C ARG A 245 2.70 -11.90 -11.11
N ASN A 246 3.43 -12.05 -10.00
CA ASN A 246 4.88 -12.12 -10.02
C ASN A 246 5.41 -13.55 -10.17
N GLU A 247 4.62 -14.54 -9.77
CA GLU A 247 4.99 -15.94 -9.85
C GLU A 247 4.92 -16.46 -11.31
N PRO A 248 6.05 -16.96 -11.86
CA PRO A 248 6.08 -17.43 -13.26
C PRO A 248 5.20 -18.64 -13.55
N SER A 249 4.91 -19.50 -12.56
CA SER A 249 4.23 -20.78 -12.75
C SER A 249 2.95 -20.90 -11.92
N LYS A 250 1.90 -21.49 -12.49
CA LYS A 250 0.63 -21.68 -11.76
C LYS A 250 0.80 -22.63 -10.58
N GLU A 251 1.62 -23.67 -10.75
CA GLU A 251 1.96 -24.65 -9.74
C GLU A 251 2.74 -24.01 -8.58
N GLY A 252 3.72 -23.14 -8.91
CA GLY A 252 4.46 -22.37 -7.91
C GLY A 252 3.56 -21.41 -7.13
N PHE A 253 2.58 -20.78 -7.80
CA PHE A 253 1.62 -19.91 -7.12
C PHE A 253 0.75 -20.70 -6.16
N GLU A 254 0.23 -21.85 -6.60
CA GLU A 254 -0.61 -22.73 -5.77
C GLU A 254 0.14 -23.20 -4.52
N ALA A 255 1.39 -23.63 -4.65
CA ALA A 255 2.21 -24.05 -3.51
C ALA A 255 2.42 -22.90 -2.50
N LYS A 256 2.72 -21.70 -2.98
CA LYS A 256 2.96 -20.52 -2.13
C LYS A 256 1.68 -19.98 -1.50
N ARG A 257 0.56 -20.01 -2.23
CA ARG A 257 -0.78 -19.70 -1.70
C ARG A 257 -1.14 -20.66 -0.58
N ALA A 258 -0.92 -21.96 -0.78
CA ALA A 258 -1.15 -22.96 0.25
C ALA A 258 -0.25 -22.74 1.48
N ALA A 259 1.03 -22.40 1.29
CA ALA A 259 1.94 -22.05 2.37
C ALA A 259 1.48 -20.80 3.14
N PHE A 260 1.08 -19.75 2.42
CA PHE A 260 0.50 -18.53 3.01
C PHE A 260 -0.74 -18.83 3.85
N TYR A 261 -1.69 -19.60 3.32
CA TYR A 261 -2.90 -19.98 4.07
C TYR A 261 -2.56 -20.78 5.31
N ARG A 262 -1.65 -21.77 5.24
CA ARG A 262 -1.19 -22.50 6.43
C ARG A 262 -0.58 -21.56 7.47
N GLY A 263 0.21 -20.58 7.05
CA GLY A 263 0.81 -19.59 7.94
C GLY A 263 -0.23 -18.73 8.63
N TYR A 264 -1.18 -18.20 7.85
CA TYR A 264 -2.26 -17.38 8.38
C TYR A 264 -3.16 -18.18 9.34
N GLU A 265 -3.60 -19.38 8.91
CA GLU A 265 -4.48 -20.27 9.68
C GLU A 265 -3.81 -20.87 10.93
N SER A 266 -2.48 -20.79 11.04
CA SER A 266 -1.77 -21.11 12.30
C SER A 266 -2.03 -20.10 13.43
N ILE A 267 -2.52 -18.90 13.09
CA ILE A 267 -2.82 -17.81 14.03
C ILE A 267 -4.32 -17.54 14.09
N ALA A 268 -5.01 -17.49 12.93
CA ALA A 268 -6.44 -17.22 12.85
C ALA A 268 -7.06 -17.86 11.60
N SER A 269 -8.26 -18.43 11.70
CA SER A 269 -8.94 -19.04 10.56
C SER A 269 -9.25 -18.03 9.45
N ILE A 270 -9.10 -18.45 8.19
CA ILE A 270 -9.67 -17.75 7.03
C ILE A 270 -11.03 -18.38 6.75
N LEU A 271 -12.09 -17.59 6.90
CA LEU A 271 -13.46 -18.07 6.77
C LEU A 271 -13.78 -18.38 5.31
N GLU A 272 -14.73 -19.29 5.07
CA GLU A 272 -15.09 -19.68 3.70
C GLU A 272 -15.68 -18.51 2.90
N GLU A 273 -16.40 -17.60 3.55
CA GLU A 273 -16.90 -16.38 2.91
C GLU A 273 -15.76 -15.42 2.54
N GLU A 274 -14.71 -15.32 3.37
CA GLU A 274 -13.50 -14.57 3.02
C GLU A 274 -12.80 -15.21 1.82
N LYS A 275 -12.63 -16.54 1.80
CA LYS A 275 -12.03 -17.27 0.66
C LYS A 275 -12.81 -17.07 -0.64
N ARG A 276 -14.14 -17.06 -0.56
CA ARG A 276 -15.04 -16.79 -1.69
C ARG A 276 -14.82 -15.39 -2.27
N LEU A 277 -14.57 -14.40 -1.42
CA LEU A 277 -14.43 -13.00 -1.82
C LEU A 277 -13.00 -12.59 -2.20
N ILE A 278 -11.97 -13.36 -1.83
CA ILE A 278 -10.56 -13.07 -2.17
C ILE A 278 -10.36 -12.72 -3.67
N PRO A 279 -10.91 -13.45 -4.66
CA PRO A 279 -10.73 -13.08 -6.06
C PRO A 279 -11.25 -11.67 -6.38
N TYR A 280 -12.43 -11.33 -5.85
CA TYR A 280 -13.08 -10.03 -6.05
C TYR A 280 -12.38 -8.91 -5.30
N GLY A 281 -11.92 -9.14 -4.07
CA GLY A 281 -11.14 -8.17 -3.30
C GLY A 281 -9.84 -7.80 -3.99
N GLY A 282 -9.13 -8.79 -4.54
CA GLY A 282 -7.90 -8.56 -5.29
C GLY A 282 -8.17 -7.67 -6.50
N LEU A 283 -9.21 -8.02 -7.28
CA LEU A 283 -9.64 -7.21 -8.43
C LEU A 283 -10.04 -5.78 -8.02
N ALA A 284 -10.79 -5.62 -6.93
CA ALA A 284 -11.24 -4.33 -6.44
C ALA A 284 -10.06 -3.41 -6.10
N ILE A 285 -9.05 -3.92 -5.38
CA ILE A 285 -7.86 -3.15 -5.00
C ILE A 285 -6.96 -2.89 -6.22
N TRP A 286 -6.83 -3.85 -7.13
CA TRP A 286 -6.10 -3.66 -8.39
C TRP A 286 -6.70 -2.54 -9.25
N LEU A 287 -8.03 -2.45 -9.30
CA LEU A 287 -8.74 -1.40 -9.99
C LEU A 287 -8.73 -0.07 -9.23
N HIS A 288 -8.74 -0.09 -7.89
CA HIS A 288 -8.53 1.08 -7.04
C HIS A 288 -7.25 1.83 -7.43
N TYR A 289 -6.14 1.12 -7.65
CA TYR A 289 -4.88 1.73 -8.12
C TYR A 289 -4.99 2.41 -9.48
N THR A 290 -5.95 2.03 -10.34
CA THR A 290 -6.19 2.77 -11.59
C THR A 290 -6.73 4.17 -11.31
N GLY A 291 -7.63 4.30 -10.33
CA GLY A 291 -8.11 5.60 -9.87
C GLY A 291 -6.98 6.44 -9.25
N ILE A 292 -6.11 5.81 -8.46
CA ILE A 292 -4.94 6.48 -7.88
C ILE A 292 -3.98 6.97 -8.96
N HIS A 293 -3.72 6.17 -10.00
CA HIS A 293 -2.89 6.58 -11.12
C HIS A 293 -3.44 7.83 -11.83
N VAL A 294 -4.76 7.84 -12.12
CA VAL A 294 -5.42 8.98 -12.77
C VAL A 294 -5.45 10.22 -11.88
N GLN A 295 -5.75 10.05 -10.58
CA GLN A 295 -5.75 11.18 -9.65
C GLN A 295 -4.35 11.79 -9.46
N ARG A 296 -3.31 10.94 -9.45
CA ARG A 296 -1.96 11.36 -9.08
C ARG A 296 -1.17 11.92 -10.25
N PHE A 297 -1.33 11.33 -11.42
CA PHE A 297 -0.60 11.71 -12.61
C PHE A 297 -1.58 12.41 -13.54
N ASP A 298 -1.42 13.73 -13.66
CA ASP A 298 -2.10 14.56 -14.66
C ASP A 298 -1.06 15.07 -15.68
N ASP A 299 -0.11 14.20 -16.03
CA ASP A 299 0.87 14.45 -17.06
C ASP A 299 0.77 13.39 -18.16
N PHE A 300 0.54 13.83 -19.39
CA PHE A 300 0.34 12.96 -20.55
C PHE A 300 1.53 12.02 -20.83
N SER A 301 2.71 12.32 -20.26
CA SER A 301 3.92 11.50 -20.33
C SER A 301 3.92 10.28 -19.42
N ASN A 302 3.00 10.18 -18.46
CA ASN A 302 2.99 9.07 -17.55
C ASN A 302 2.48 7.79 -18.22
N GLN A 303 3.29 6.73 -18.16
CA GLN A 303 2.94 5.44 -18.77
C GLN A 303 1.64 4.87 -18.21
N PHE A 304 1.29 5.14 -16.94
CA PHE A 304 0.06 4.66 -16.31
C PHE A 304 -1.23 5.15 -16.99
N LEU A 305 -1.14 6.24 -17.76
CA LEU A 305 -2.26 6.90 -18.41
C LEU A 305 -2.37 6.58 -19.90
N SER A 306 -1.55 5.64 -20.40
CA SER A 306 -1.58 5.18 -21.78
C SER A 306 -2.62 4.08 -22.00
N GLN A 307 -3.14 3.98 -23.23
CA GLN A 307 -4.06 2.89 -23.62
C GLN A 307 -3.36 1.52 -23.55
N GLU A 308 -2.06 1.48 -23.87
CA GLU A 308 -1.23 0.29 -23.79
C GLU A 308 -1.09 -0.21 -22.34
N PHE A 309 -0.88 0.71 -21.39
CA PHE A 309 -0.84 0.35 -19.98
C PHE A 309 -2.21 -0.12 -19.49
N LEU A 310 -3.29 0.60 -19.80
CA LEU A 310 -4.64 0.19 -19.40
C LEU A 310 -4.96 -1.23 -19.90
N LYS A 311 -4.61 -1.53 -21.16
CA LYS A 311 -4.73 -2.87 -21.73
C LYS A 311 -3.93 -3.91 -20.97
N TYR A 312 -2.64 -3.67 -20.71
CA TYR A 312 -1.81 -4.57 -19.92
C TYR A 312 -2.37 -4.77 -18.50
N TRP A 313 -2.85 -3.69 -17.87
CA TRP A 313 -3.37 -3.66 -16.52
C TRP A 313 -4.64 -4.49 -16.38
N ILE A 314 -5.60 -4.30 -17.29
CA ILE A 314 -6.85 -5.04 -17.36
C ILE A 314 -6.62 -6.50 -17.76
N GLN A 315 -5.71 -6.79 -18.69
CA GLN A 315 -5.36 -8.17 -19.04
C GLN A 315 -4.75 -8.93 -17.85
N THR A 316 -3.95 -8.25 -17.02
CA THR A 316 -3.39 -8.84 -15.80
C THR A 316 -4.50 -9.15 -14.79
N ALA A 317 -5.43 -8.22 -14.59
CA ALA A 317 -6.62 -8.44 -13.77
C ALA A 317 -7.48 -9.61 -14.28
N ASN A 318 -7.71 -9.68 -15.60
CA ASN A 318 -8.51 -10.76 -16.19
C ASN A 318 -7.86 -12.14 -16.02
N ARG A 319 -6.53 -12.25 -16.16
CA ARG A 319 -5.83 -13.52 -15.91
C ARG A 319 -5.98 -14.01 -14.47
N TRP A 320 -6.10 -13.10 -13.50
CA TRP A 320 -6.40 -13.46 -12.11
C TRP A 320 -7.83 -13.99 -11.97
N MET A 321 -8.81 -13.34 -12.60
CA MET A 321 -10.20 -13.81 -12.56
C MET A 321 -10.38 -15.15 -13.27
N GLU A 322 -9.77 -15.33 -14.44
CA GLU A 322 -9.78 -16.60 -15.20
C GLU A 322 -9.16 -17.75 -14.42
N PHE A 323 -8.03 -17.50 -13.72
CA PHE A 323 -7.41 -18.48 -12.83
C PHE A 323 -8.37 -18.93 -11.72
N ASN A 324 -9.14 -17.99 -11.17
CA ASN A 324 -10.18 -18.26 -10.18
C ASN A 324 -11.52 -18.71 -10.80
N LYS A 325 -11.57 -19.00 -12.11
CA LYS A 325 -12.75 -19.47 -12.85
C LYS A 325 -13.93 -18.50 -12.83
N ILE A 326 -13.65 -17.20 -12.74
CA ILE A 326 -14.64 -16.12 -12.75
C ILE A 326 -14.54 -15.36 -14.07
N LYS A 327 -15.68 -15.13 -14.72
CA LYS A 327 -15.77 -14.33 -15.94
C LYS A 327 -16.29 -12.93 -15.61
N ILE A 328 -15.64 -11.91 -16.18
CA ILE A 328 -16.00 -10.48 -16.03
C ILE A 328 -16.69 -9.92 -17.27
#